data_AF-A0A925JX83-F1
#
_entry.id   AF-A0A925JX83-F1
#
_cell.length_a   1.000
_cell.length_b   1.000
_cell.length_c   1.000
_cell.angle_alpha   90.00
_cell.angle_beta   90.00
_cell.angle_gamma   90.00
#
_symmetry.space_group_name_H-M   'P 1'
#
loop_
_entity.id
_entity.type
_entity.pdbx_description
1 polymer ?
#
loop_
_entity_poly.entity_id
_entity_poly.type
_entity_poly.pdbx_seq_one_letter_code
_entity_poly.pdbx_strand_id
1 'polypeptide(L)'
;MREIHAKLPHVRLADPDSAATAIEIATLRAIAEPFRAPPAVIRDLAAIVRLTDDSITIRDARIALPGSRINGYSAVARGGSAQVRARAEPVMFADLRWLYPGLPSEGGGSLDFAFVSDSGYSDFTASGIDLRSGGSALAGSAGVRVSDSTEIHDTDLRFSDVGTRLIEMLAPGVDVPLSGTLSGRAELAGTIRALRVDGDVTFRDARFGTSRLVATGEIGFGNGFRARDLRVRAMPLRMNLVRALGNPLPIGGAVTGRATIDGAVGSAWRIDGDVTHLDRGERSRVTGRARVTSGRQKTIDAYVRALPLSLTTVGRFAPRVGARDVRSVEDLSFTLNEAGVGSTIDFTVWRALEPSPLTLSVHLKGARNPALATAIAEESGGDAATPQPKHRRSASLQGFGLQVIGLTARIASRLGAKGGLLVVAVRPESLAAACGLRAGDVIENVHGAAFALRDLNRTLSARGAQPASLGIVREGSRLTLSLPHSAGVEP
;
A
#
# COMPACT_ATOMS: atom_id res chain seq x y z
N MET A 1 32.82 -39.16 4.84
CA MET A 1 33.94 -38.42 4.22
C MET A 1 34.67 -39.36 3.27
N ARG A 2 35.20 -38.85 2.17
CA ARG A 2 36.03 -39.59 1.21
C ARG A 2 37.20 -38.72 0.76
N GLU A 3 38.19 -39.34 0.11
CA GLU A 3 39.40 -38.66 -0.40
C GLU A 3 40.15 -37.88 0.70
N ILE A 4 40.36 -38.53 1.86
CA ILE A 4 40.99 -37.92 3.02
C ILE A 4 42.51 -38.00 2.89
N HIS A 5 43.17 -36.86 2.82
CA HIS A 5 44.62 -36.73 2.85
C HIS A 5 45.00 -35.76 3.97
N ALA A 6 45.68 -36.24 5.00
CA ALA A 6 45.99 -35.45 6.19
C ALA A 6 47.45 -35.59 6.60
N LYS A 7 48.03 -34.50 7.12
CA LYS A 7 49.31 -34.51 7.83
C LYS A 7 49.06 -34.11 9.27
N LEU A 8 49.29 -35.04 10.18
CA LEU A 8 49.09 -34.90 11.62
C LEU A 8 50.46 -34.93 12.32
N PRO A 9 51.21 -33.81 12.37
CA PRO A 9 52.57 -33.80 12.89
C PRO A 9 52.63 -34.18 14.38
N HIS A 10 51.56 -33.92 15.13
CA HIS A 10 51.47 -34.27 16.53
C HIS A 10 50.12 -34.89 16.86
N VAL A 11 50.15 -36.09 17.42
CA VAL A 11 48.98 -36.79 17.96
C VAL A 11 49.35 -37.28 19.35
N ARG A 12 48.66 -36.74 20.36
CA ARG A 12 48.77 -37.19 21.74
C ARG A 12 47.48 -37.90 22.12
N LEU A 13 47.57 -39.22 22.25
CA LEU A 13 46.49 -40.03 22.80
C LEU A 13 46.48 -39.89 24.33
N ALA A 14 45.33 -40.13 24.96
CA ALA A 14 45.17 -39.99 26.40
C ALA A 14 46.30 -40.72 27.17
N ASP A 15 46.91 -40.00 28.11
CA ASP A 15 48.04 -40.43 28.95
C ASP A 15 47.55 -40.44 30.41
N PRO A 16 48.04 -41.34 31.30
CA PRO A 16 47.76 -41.29 32.75
C PRO A 16 47.84 -39.89 33.39
N ASP A 17 48.69 -38.98 32.89
CA ASP A 17 48.81 -37.61 33.43
C ASP A 17 47.83 -36.60 32.79
N SER A 18 47.10 -36.98 31.72
CA SER A 18 46.15 -36.11 31.03
C SER A 18 45.16 -36.90 30.16
N ALA A 19 43.89 -36.93 30.59
CA ALA A 19 42.77 -37.54 29.86
C ALA A 19 42.39 -36.85 28.54
N ALA A 20 43.18 -35.86 28.08
CA ALA A 20 42.86 -35.06 26.90
C ALA A 20 43.65 -35.56 25.68
N THR A 21 42.93 -36.04 24.65
CA THR A 21 43.50 -36.29 23.33
C THR A 21 43.74 -34.96 22.62
N ALA A 22 44.92 -34.77 22.04
CA ALA A 22 45.26 -33.58 21.26
C ALA A 22 45.75 -34.01 19.87
N ILE A 23 45.19 -33.39 18.83
CA ILE A 23 45.51 -33.65 17.43
C ILE A 23 45.85 -32.31 16.77
N GLU A 24 47.09 -32.17 16.35
CA GLU A 24 47.49 -31.05 15.49
C GLU A 24 47.30 -31.47 14.03
N ILE A 25 46.49 -30.72 13.30
CA ILE A 25 46.26 -30.89 11.87
C ILE A 25 47.05 -29.80 11.16
N ALA A 26 48.12 -30.17 10.47
CA ALA A 26 48.89 -29.22 9.67
C ALA A 26 48.25 -28.97 8.30
N THR A 27 47.66 -30.02 7.71
CA THR A 27 46.86 -29.94 6.50
C THR A 27 45.89 -31.12 6.47
N LEU A 28 44.67 -30.87 6.01
CA LEU A 28 43.67 -31.88 5.70
C LEU A 28 42.91 -31.49 4.44
N ARG A 29 42.93 -32.40 3.47
CA ARG A 29 42.08 -32.36 2.27
C ARG A 29 41.06 -33.47 2.41
N ALA A 30 39.80 -33.15 2.16
CA ALA A 30 38.72 -34.12 2.24
C ALA A 30 37.50 -33.67 1.46
N ILE A 31 36.71 -34.63 1.01
CA ILE A 31 35.33 -34.41 0.61
C ILE A 31 34.45 -34.87 1.77
N ALA A 32 33.81 -33.92 2.45
CA ALA A 32 32.93 -34.17 3.57
C ALA A 32 31.46 -34.14 3.13
N GLU A 33 30.71 -35.14 3.55
CA GLU A 33 29.27 -35.27 3.30
C GLU A 33 28.55 -35.31 4.66
N PRO A 34 28.58 -34.21 5.45
CA PRO A 34 28.02 -34.20 6.80
C PRO A 34 26.48 -34.21 6.80
N PHE A 35 25.88 -33.68 5.73
CA PHE A 35 24.44 -33.68 5.48
C PHE A 35 24.17 -34.26 4.08
N ARG A 36 22.94 -34.10 3.55
CA ARG A 36 22.63 -34.46 2.15
C ARG A 36 23.47 -33.61 1.17
N ALA A 37 23.66 -34.13 -0.04
CA ALA A 37 24.38 -33.43 -1.11
C ALA A 37 23.87 -31.98 -1.30
N PRO A 38 24.76 -31.02 -1.65
CA PRO A 38 26.14 -31.20 -2.12
C PRO A 38 27.18 -31.44 -1.00
N PRO A 39 28.34 -32.06 -1.30
CA PRO A 39 29.42 -32.24 -0.33
C PRO A 39 30.17 -30.93 -0.06
N ALA A 40 30.76 -30.82 1.14
CA ALA A 40 31.78 -29.83 1.45
C ALA A 40 33.13 -30.30 0.88
N VAL A 41 33.73 -29.48 0.01
CA VAL A 41 35.07 -29.76 -0.55
C VAL A 41 36.10 -28.96 0.25
N ILE A 42 36.90 -29.65 1.05
CA ILE A 42 37.96 -29.04 1.86
C ILE A 42 39.26 -29.13 1.07
N ARG A 43 39.77 -27.98 0.61
CA ARG A 43 41.04 -27.85 -0.13
C ARG A 43 42.24 -27.83 0.80
N ASP A 44 42.05 -27.29 1.99
CA ASP A 44 43.00 -27.37 3.10
C ASP A 44 42.29 -27.08 4.42
N LEU A 45 42.79 -27.67 5.49
CA LEU A 45 42.38 -27.41 6.87
C LEU A 45 43.61 -27.53 7.75
N ALA A 46 43.91 -26.49 8.51
CA ALA A 46 44.84 -26.53 9.63
C ALA A 46 44.08 -26.18 10.91
N ALA A 47 44.28 -26.95 11.98
CA ALA A 47 43.62 -26.72 13.27
C ALA A 47 44.29 -27.50 14.40
N ILE A 48 44.04 -27.08 15.64
CA ILE A 48 44.36 -27.84 16.84
C ILE A 48 43.06 -28.37 17.43
N VAL A 49 42.90 -29.69 17.45
CA VAL A 49 41.72 -30.36 18.01
C VAL A 49 42.08 -30.94 19.36
N ARG A 50 41.32 -30.60 20.40
CA ARG A 50 41.45 -31.17 21.74
C ARG A 50 40.14 -31.84 22.13
N LEU A 51 40.21 -33.12 22.48
CA LEU A 51 39.07 -33.92 22.92
C LEU A 51 39.31 -34.31 24.38
N THR A 52 38.33 -34.05 25.22
CA THR A 52 38.25 -34.50 26.63
C THR A 52 36.99 -35.31 26.83
N ASP A 53 36.83 -35.91 28.00
CA ASP A 53 35.58 -36.60 28.36
C ASP A 53 34.36 -35.67 28.28
N ASP A 54 34.54 -34.39 28.59
CA ASP A 54 33.43 -33.41 28.63
C ASP A 54 33.31 -32.51 27.40
N SER A 55 34.32 -32.43 26.52
CA SER A 55 34.32 -31.40 25.48
C SER A 55 35.17 -31.72 24.26
N ILE A 56 34.79 -31.15 23.12
CA ILE A 56 35.57 -31.09 21.89
C ILE A 56 35.84 -29.62 21.60
N THR A 57 37.12 -29.25 21.45
CA THR A 57 37.52 -27.88 21.06
C THR A 57 38.39 -27.92 19.82
N ILE A 58 38.14 -26.99 18.90
CA ILE A 58 38.91 -26.75 17.67
C ILE A 58 39.42 -25.31 17.75
N ARG A 59 40.74 -25.14 17.79
CA ARG A 59 41.42 -23.84 17.86
C ARG A 59 42.22 -23.59 16.59
N ASP A 60 42.41 -22.29 16.30
CA ASP A 60 43.22 -21.81 15.18
C ASP A 60 42.83 -22.47 13.85
N ALA A 61 41.53 -22.74 13.68
CA ALA A 61 41.02 -23.38 12.48
C ALA A 61 41.19 -22.42 11.31
N ARG A 62 41.89 -22.87 10.27
CA ARG A 62 42.04 -22.19 8.99
C ARG A 62 41.58 -23.17 7.92
N ILE A 63 40.45 -22.87 7.30
CA ILE A 63 39.79 -23.73 6.32
C ILE A 63 39.82 -23.03 4.97
N ALA A 64 40.34 -23.71 3.96
CA ALA A 64 40.24 -23.31 2.57
C ALA A 64 39.23 -24.22 1.85
N LEU A 65 38.19 -23.62 1.29
CA LEU A 65 37.25 -24.24 0.35
C LEU A 65 37.62 -23.79 -1.08
N PRO A 66 36.97 -24.26 -2.16
CA PRO A 66 37.32 -23.89 -3.53
C PRO A 66 37.41 -22.37 -3.78
N GLY A 67 36.49 -21.59 -3.21
CA GLY A 67 36.47 -20.13 -3.32
C GLY A 67 36.41 -19.37 -1.99
N SER A 68 36.38 -20.08 -0.85
CA SER A 68 36.20 -19.49 0.47
C SER A 68 37.40 -19.71 1.40
N ARG A 69 37.63 -18.76 2.30
CA ARG A 69 38.56 -18.88 3.42
C ARG A 69 37.84 -18.59 4.72
N ILE A 70 37.95 -19.53 5.67
CA ILE A 70 37.27 -19.45 6.96
C ILE A 70 38.29 -19.62 8.07
N ASN A 71 38.36 -18.65 8.97
CA ASN A 71 39.17 -18.72 10.18
C ASN A 71 38.25 -18.81 11.39
N GLY A 72 38.53 -19.69 12.35
CA GLY A 72 37.59 -19.83 13.46
C GLY A 72 38.02 -20.67 14.64
N TYR A 73 37.06 -20.78 15.54
CA TYR A 73 37.13 -21.50 16.79
C TYR A 73 35.79 -22.22 17.01
N SER A 74 35.86 -23.41 17.58
CA SER A 74 34.68 -24.16 18.02
C SER A 74 34.95 -24.80 19.38
N ALA A 75 33.97 -24.78 20.27
CA ALA A 75 33.96 -25.58 21.48
C ALA A 75 32.56 -26.15 21.68
N VAL A 76 32.48 -27.45 21.93
CA VAL A 76 31.23 -28.17 22.15
C VAL A 76 31.40 -29.02 23.40
N ALA A 77 30.56 -28.79 24.41
CA ALA A 77 30.51 -29.61 25.60
C ALA A 77 29.54 -30.79 25.38
N ARG A 78 29.83 -31.94 25.97
CA ARG A 78 28.91 -33.09 25.98
C ARG A 78 27.57 -32.77 26.65
N GLY A 79 27.54 -31.78 27.55
CA GLY A 79 26.32 -31.27 28.19
C GLY A 79 25.42 -30.41 27.29
N GLY A 80 25.75 -30.25 26.01
CA GLY A 80 24.91 -29.58 25.02
C GLY A 80 25.22 -28.10 24.77
N SER A 81 26.11 -27.48 25.55
CA SER A 81 26.58 -26.13 25.24
C SER A 81 27.57 -26.12 24.08
N ALA A 82 27.48 -25.12 23.24
CA ALA A 82 28.34 -24.97 22.07
C ALA A 82 28.66 -23.49 21.83
N GLN A 83 29.89 -23.23 21.37
CA GLN A 83 30.31 -21.93 20.90
C GLN A 83 31.09 -22.09 19.61
N VAL A 84 30.71 -21.34 18.59
CA VAL A 84 31.44 -21.25 17.33
C VAL A 84 31.67 -19.77 17.03
N ARG A 85 32.87 -19.43 16.58
CA ARG A 85 33.19 -18.14 15.99
C ARG A 85 33.94 -18.38 14.70
N ALA A 86 33.50 -17.74 13.62
CA ALA A 86 34.10 -17.89 12.31
C ALA A 86 34.14 -16.54 11.59
N ARG A 87 35.29 -16.19 11.02
CA ARG A 87 35.45 -15.12 10.04
C ARG A 87 35.58 -15.75 8.67
N ALA A 88 34.73 -15.35 7.72
CA ALA A 88 34.79 -15.84 6.36
C ALA A 88 35.07 -14.68 5.39
N GLU A 89 36.26 -14.66 4.78
CA GLU A 89 36.70 -13.59 3.89
C GLU A 89 37.76 -14.11 2.88
N PRO A 90 37.41 -14.30 1.60
CA PRO A 90 36.05 -14.29 1.06
C PRO A 90 35.26 -15.53 1.48
N VAL A 91 33.93 -15.45 1.37
CA VAL A 91 33.01 -16.59 1.40
C VAL A 91 32.26 -16.67 0.07
N MET A 92 32.09 -17.87 -0.48
CA MET A 92 31.30 -18.12 -1.68
C MET A 92 30.06 -18.93 -1.32
N PHE A 93 28.90 -18.52 -1.83
CA PHE A 93 27.65 -19.23 -1.55
C PHE A 93 27.69 -20.68 -2.01
N ALA A 94 28.29 -20.95 -3.18
CA ALA A 94 28.49 -22.29 -3.70
C ALA A 94 29.18 -23.24 -2.71
N ASP A 95 30.17 -22.74 -1.98
CA ASP A 95 30.96 -23.51 -1.01
C ASP A 95 30.20 -23.80 0.29
N LEU A 96 29.10 -23.08 0.55
CA LEU A 96 28.26 -23.23 1.75
C LEU A 96 26.94 -23.96 1.49
N ARG A 97 26.67 -24.38 0.25
CA ARG A 97 25.42 -25.09 -0.10
C ARG A 97 25.26 -26.44 0.60
N TRP A 98 26.34 -27.04 1.08
CA TRP A 98 26.28 -28.24 1.92
C TRP A 98 25.67 -27.95 3.31
N LEU A 99 25.82 -26.71 3.80
CA LEU A 99 25.24 -26.25 5.06
C LEU A 99 23.81 -25.75 4.84
N TYR A 100 23.60 -24.98 3.77
CA TYR A 100 22.28 -24.47 3.40
C TYR A 100 22.05 -24.61 1.88
N PRO A 101 21.37 -25.68 1.41
CA PRO A 101 21.22 -25.96 -0.02
C PRO A 101 20.49 -24.88 -0.83
N GLY A 102 19.66 -24.07 -0.17
CA GLY A 102 18.95 -22.93 -0.79
C GLY A 102 19.83 -21.72 -1.08
N LEU A 103 21.11 -21.72 -0.72
CA LEU A 103 22.01 -20.64 -1.11
C LEU A 103 22.16 -20.57 -2.65
N PRO A 104 22.29 -19.35 -3.22
CA PRO A 104 22.58 -19.17 -4.64
C PRO A 104 23.83 -19.95 -5.10
N SER A 105 23.87 -20.34 -6.37
CA SER A 105 25.05 -20.98 -6.97
C SER A 105 26.22 -20.01 -7.19
N GLU A 106 25.95 -18.71 -7.24
CA GLU A 106 26.92 -17.65 -7.48
C GLU A 106 26.79 -16.56 -6.42
N GLY A 107 27.84 -15.76 -6.26
CA GLY A 107 27.88 -14.73 -5.24
C GLY A 107 28.57 -15.17 -3.95
N GLY A 108 28.69 -14.23 -3.04
CA GLY A 108 29.53 -14.34 -1.87
C GLY A 108 29.89 -12.97 -1.31
N GLY A 109 30.95 -12.91 -0.51
CA GLY A 109 31.45 -11.68 0.08
C GLY A 109 32.19 -11.97 1.37
N SER A 110 31.82 -11.31 2.47
CA SER A 110 32.40 -11.52 3.79
C SER A 110 31.36 -11.48 4.90
N LEU A 111 31.61 -12.22 5.97
CA LEU A 111 30.93 -12.04 7.25
C LEU A 111 31.76 -12.61 8.41
N ASP A 112 31.55 -12.04 9.59
CA ASP A 112 31.86 -12.66 10.87
C ASP A 112 30.58 -13.34 11.40
N PHE A 113 30.68 -14.60 11.79
CA PHE A 113 29.61 -15.42 12.33
C PHE A 113 29.95 -15.88 13.75
N ALA A 114 29.00 -15.80 14.65
CA ALA A 114 29.08 -16.46 15.94
C ALA A 114 27.79 -17.21 16.28
N PHE A 115 27.96 -18.37 16.89
CA PHE A 115 26.89 -19.21 17.39
C PHE A 115 27.20 -19.56 18.84
N VAL A 116 26.20 -19.41 19.69
CA VAL A 116 26.26 -19.81 21.10
C VAL A 116 25.00 -20.61 21.40
N SER A 117 25.16 -21.80 21.95
CA SER A 117 24.05 -22.61 22.46
C SER A 117 24.29 -22.97 23.91
N ASP A 118 23.23 -22.94 24.69
CA ASP A 118 23.18 -23.40 26.08
C ASP A 118 21.86 -24.16 26.32
N SER A 119 21.64 -24.66 27.53
CA SER A 119 20.53 -25.56 27.93
C SER A 119 19.10 -25.07 27.65
N GLY A 120 18.90 -23.82 27.22
CA GLY A 120 17.58 -23.26 26.91
C GLY A 120 17.52 -22.31 25.72
N TYR A 121 18.63 -22.09 25.01
CA TYR A 121 18.61 -21.22 23.83
C TYR A 121 19.77 -21.50 22.87
N SER A 122 19.57 -21.09 21.63
CA SER A 122 20.61 -20.96 20.61
C SER A 122 20.59 -19.54 20.07
N ASP A 123 21.73 -18.87 20.06
CA ASP A 123 21.93 -17.50 19.60
C ASP A 123 22.86 -17.50 18.38
N PHE A 124 22.39 -16.91 17.29
CA PHE A 124 23.09 -16.81 16.02
C PHE A 124 23.31 -15.33 15.72
N THR A 125 24.57 -14.94 15.55
CA THR A 125 24.93 -13.55 15.22
C THR A 125 25.80 -13.52 13.99
N ALA A 126 25.55 -12.55 13.12
CA ALA A 126 26.35 -12.23 11.96
C ALA A 126 26.66 -10.74 11.97
N SER A 127 27.92 -10.37 11.79
CA SER A 127 28.40 -8.99 11.77
C SER A 127 29.42 -8.80 10.65
N GLY A 128 29.68 -7.54 10.27
CA GLY A 128 30.55 -7.25 9.13
C GLY A 128 30.04 -7.88 7.83
N ILE A 129 28.72 -8.06 7.70
CA ILE A 129 28.09 -8.62 6.52
C ILE A 129 28.37 -7.66 5.36
N ASP A 130 28.95 -8.17 4.27
CA ASP A 130 28.98 -7.56 2.94
C ASP A 130 28.85 -8.71 1.94
N LEU A 131 27.63 -8.95 1.48
CA LEU A 131 27.27 -10.09 0.64
C LEU A 131 26.63 -9.61 -0.66
N ARG A 132 26.97 -10.27 -1.77
CA ARG A 132 26.45 -9.97 -3.10
C ARG A 132 26.07 -11.24 -3.85
N SER A 133 24.97 -11.19 -4.59
CA SER A 133 24.56 -12.24 -5.53
C SER A 133 23.75 -11.63 -6.67
N GLY A 134 24.24 -11.77 -7.90
CA GLY A 134 23.68 -11.07 -9.05
C GLY A 134 23.69 -9.55 -8.82
N GLY A 135 22.55 -8.90 -9.00
CA GLY A 135 22.37 -7.46 -8.70
C GLY A 135 22.06 -7.15 -7.23
N SER A 136 21.85 -8.16 -6.39
CA SER A 136 21.47 -7.96 -4.99
C SER A 136 22.69 -7.78 -4.09
N ALA A 137 22.61 -6.87 -3.14
CA ALA A 137 23.60 -6.74 -2.07
C ALA A 137 22.95 -6.59 -0.69
N LEU A 138 23.65 -7.07 0.34
CA LEU A 138 23.26 -7.01 1.75
C LEU A 138 24.49 -6.66 2.58
N ALA A 139 24.35 -5.68 3.49
CA ALA A 139 25.41 -5.32 4.41
C ALA A 139 24.86 -4.99 5.82
N GLY A 140 25.69 -5.15 6.85
CA GLY A 140 25.36 -4.78 8.22
C GLY A 140 25.54 -5.91 9.25
N SER A 141 24.57 -6.06 10.15
CA SER A 141 24.55 -7.10 11.18
C SER A 141 23.15 -7.68 11.38
N ALA A 142 23.07 -8.91 11.89
CA ALA A 142 21.84 -9.57 12.27
C ALA A 142 22.07 -10.52 13.45
N GLY A 143 21.11 -10.59 14.36
CA GLY A 143 21.12 -11.48 15.53
C GLY A 143 19.76 -12.16 15.70
N VAL A 144 19.78 -13.46 15.95
CA VAL A 144 18.57 -14.26 16.20
C VAL A 144 18.83 -15.21 17.35
N ARG A 145 18.04 -15.05 18.41
CA ARG A 145 17.98 -15.99 19.53
C ARG A 145 16.73 -16.86 19.41
N VAL A 146 16.94 -18.17 19.51
CA VAL A 146 15.90 -19.19 19.46
C VAL A 146 15.84 -19.88 20.82
N SER A 147 14.71 -19.74 21.51
CA SER A 147 14.36 -20.45 22.75
C SER A 147 12.90 -20.91 22.66
N ASP A 148 12.09 -20.71 23.69
CA ASP A 148 10.63 -20.86 23.63
C ASP A 148 9.97 -19.90 22.63
N SER A 149 10.69 -18.83 22.25
CA SER A 149 10.30 -17.92 21.19
C SER A 149 11.51 -17.47 20.38
N THR A 150 11.27 -17.04 19.14
CA THR A 150 12.30 -16.41 18.31
C THR A 150 12.36 -14.92 18.61
N GLU A 151 13.53 -14.44 19.00
CA GLU A 151 13.87 -13.05 19.23
C GLU A 151 14.90 -12.59 18.21
N ILE A 152 14.63 -11.44 17.57
CA ILE A 152 15.58 -10.74 16.70
C ILE A 152 16.27 -9.68 17.56
N HIS A 153 17.58 -9.55 17.45
CA HIS A 153 18.36 -8.51 18.13
C HIS A 153 19.55 -8.08 17.26
N ASP A 154 20.19 -6.96 17.60
CA ASP A 154 21.42 -6.46 16.96
C ASP A 154 21.37 -6.44 15.42
N THR A 155 20.18 -6.18 14.88
CA THR A 155 19.90 -6.23 13.45
C THR A 155 19.83 -4.82 12.88
N ASP A 156 20.85 -4.41 12.13
CA ASP A 156 20.87 -3.21 11.28
C ASP A 156 21.35 -3.64 9.90
N LEU A 157 20.43 -3.68 8.94
CA LEU A 157 20.67 -4.17 7.60
C LEU A 157 20.49 -3.05 6.58
N ARG A 158 21.42 -2.96 5.64
CA ARG A 158 21.29 -2.21 4.39
C ARG A 158 21.23 -3.21 3.24
N PHE A 159 20.27 -3.03 2.35
CA PHE A 159 20.09 -3.95 1.24
C PHE A 159 19.77 -3.19 -0.05
N SER A 160 20.25 -3.70 -1.17
CA SER A 160 20.00 -3.13 -2.51
C SER A 160 19.57 -4.23 -3.47
N ASP A 161 18.53 -3.92 -4.26
CA ASP A 161 17.96 -4.76 -5.30
C ASP A 161 17.79 -6.25 -4.92
N VAL A 162 17.38 -6.53 -3.68
CA VAL A 162 17.10 -7.90 -3.20
C VAL A 162 15.82 -8.41 -3.83
N GLY A 163 15.92 -9.41 -4.70
CA GLY A 163 14.76 -9.99 -5.37
C GLY A 163 13.87 -10.80 -4.43
N THR A 164 12.55 -10.74 -4.59
CA THR A 164 11.62 -11.54 -3.76
C THR A 164 11.83 -13.05 -3.91
N ARG A 165 12.22 -13.52 -5.11
CA ARG A 165 12.60 -14.94 -5.33
C ARG A 165 13.83 -15.36 -4.54
N LEU A 166 14.79 -14.44 -4.32
CA LEU A 166 15.97 -14.72 -3.50
C LEU A 166 15.55 -14.89 -2.03
N ILE A 167 14.59 -14.09 -1.55
CA ILE A 167 14.04 -14.22 -0.19
C ILE A 167 13.34 -15.57 -0.03
N GLU A 168 12.45 -15.94 -0.95
CA GLU A 168 11.75 -17.24 -0.89
C GLU A 168 12.72 -18.43 -0.93
N MET A 169 13.76 -18.34 -1.74
CA MET A 169 14.79 -19.38 -1.84
C MET A 169 15.61 -19.52 -0.54
N LEU A 170 15.87 -18.42 0.16
CA LEU A 170 16.58 -18.39 1.45
C LEU A 170 15.68 -18.61 2.67
N ALA A 171 14.37 -18.52 2.49
CA ALA A 171 13.38 -18.69 3.54
C ALA A 171 12.17 -19.46 3.00
N PRO A 172 12.27 -20.78 2.80
CA PRO A 172 11.24 -21.59 2.14
C PRO A 172 9.89 -21.65 2.88
N GLY A 173 9.83 -21.16 4.13
CA GLY A 173 8.57 -20.97 4.88
C GLY A 173 7.89 -19.62 4.64
N VAL A 174 8.49 -18.74 3.83
CA VAL A 174 7.98 -17.40 3.52
C VAL A 174 7.43 -17.39 2.10
N ASP A 175 6.11 -17.21 1.97
CA ASP A 175 5.44 -16.99 0.69
C ASP A 175 5.40 -15.48 0.40
N VAL A 176 6.02 -15.05 -0.70
CA VAL A 176 6.00 -13.65 -1.13
C VAL A 176 5.14 -13.55 -2.38
N PRO A 177 3.86 -13.15 -2.28
CA PRO A 177 2.91 -13.17 -3.41
C PRO A 177 3.22 -12.12 -4.50
N LEU A 178 4.37 -11.47 -4.42
CA LEU A 178 4.80 -10.37 -5.26
C LEU A 178 6.17 -10.66 -5.89
N SER A 179 6.30 -10.30 -7.16
CA SER A 179 7.57 -10.39 -7.89
C SER A 179 8.19 -9.01 -7.99
N GLY A 180 9.31 -8.77 -7.32
CA GLY A 180 9.98 -7.47 -7.38
C GLY A 180 11.33 -7.46 -6.67
N THR A 181 11.86 -6.26 -6.48
CA THR A 181 13.12 -6.03 -5.76
C THR A 181 12.90 -5.09 -4.58
N LEU A 182 13.58 -5.36 -3.47
CA LEU A 182 13.60 -4.53 -2.27
C LEU A 182 14.94 -3.81 -2.14
N SER A 183 14.91 -2.56 -1.70
CA SER A 183 16.11 -1.77 -1.39
C SER A 183 15.83 -0.85 -0.21
N GLY A 184 16.79 -0.66 0.69
CA GLY A 184 16.51 0.10 1.89
C GLY A 184 17.42 -0.18 3.07
N ARG A 185 16.94 0.23 4.24
CA ARG A 185 17.48 -0.16 5.54
C ARG A 185 16.39 -0.69 6.44
N ALA A 186 16.77 -1.58 7.36
CA ALA A 186 15.90 -2.06 8.42
C ALA A 186 16.69 -2.28 9.69
N GLU A 187 16.22 -1.70 10.79
CA GLU A 187 16.63 -1.99 12.15
C GLU A 187 15.47 -2.73 12.84
N LEU A 188 15.77 -3.89 13.43
CA LEU A 188 14.78 -4.81 13.97
C LEU A 188 15.22 -5.33 15.34
N ALA A 189 14.30 -5.33 16.31
CA ALA A 189 14.57 -5.88 17.64
C ALA A 189 13.31 -6.37 18.36
N GLY A 190 13.39 -7.48 19.07
CA GLY A 190 12.31 -8.08 19.84
C GLY A 190 11.76 -9.36 19.22
N THR A 191 10.64 -9.83 19.74
CA THR A 191 10.03 -11.11 19.31
C THR A 191 9.14 -10.90 18.08
N ILE A 192 8.84 -11.96 17.32
CA ILE A 192 7.84 -11.91 16.22
C ILE A 192 6.48 -11.36 16.69
N ARG A 193 6.19 -11.57 17.98
CA ARG A 193 5.01 -11.06 18.66
C ARG A 193 5.14 -9.55 18.92
N ALA A 194 6.29 -9.02 19.33
CA ALA A 194 6.49 -7.60 19.59
C ALA A 194 7.83 -7.15 19.00
N LEU A 195 7.82 -6.92 17.69
CA LEU A 195 8.99 -6.57 16.90
C LEU A 195 9.03 -5.05 16.75
N ARG A 196 10.03 -4.42 17.34
CA ARG A 196 10.38 -3.03 17.05
C ARG A 196 10.96 -2.97 15.65
N VAL A 197 10.48 -2.00 14.87
CA VAL A 197 10.89 -1.77 13.50
C VAL A 197 11.28 -0.31 13.33
N ASP A 198 12.40 -0.06 12.67
CA ASP A 198 12.74 1.20 12.00
C ASP A 198 13.23 0.84 10.60
N GLY A 199 12.36 1.03 9.61
CA GLY A 199 12.61 0.61 8.24
C GLY A 199 12.35 1.73 7.24
N ASP A 200 13.20 1.82 6.23
CA ASP A 200 12.98 2.61 5.01
C ASP A 200 13.14 1.68 3.82
N VAL A 201 12.02 1.23 3.26
CA VAL A 201 11.97 0.15 2.27
C VAL A 201 11.36 0.66 0.99
N THR A 202 12.10 0.52 -0.10
CA THR A 202 11.63 0.72 -1.47
C THR A 202 11.39 -0.65 -2.11
N PHE A 203 10.18 -0.86 -2.60
CA PHE A 203 9.78 -2.01 -3.39
C PHE A 203 9.56 -1.59 -4.84
N ARG A 204 10.19 -2.29 -5.78
CA ARG A 204 10.06 -2.06 -7.23
C ARG A 204 9.51 -3.31 -7.90
N ASP A 205 8.38 -3.19 -8.58
CA ASP A 205 7.75 -4.24 -9.40
C ASP A 205 7.44 -3.66 -10.78
N ALA A 206 7.68 -4.45 -11.84
CA ALA A 206 7.48 -4.02 -13.22
C ALA A 206 6.01 -3.71 -13.56
N ARG A 207 5.06 -4.40 -12.92
CA ARG A 207 3.61 -4.28 -13.09
C ARG A 207 3.03 -3.12 -12.30
N PHE A 208 3.53 -2.91 -11.07
CA PHE A 208 2.94 -1.95 -10.12
C PHE A 208 3.74 -0.64 -9.96
N GLY A 209 4.97 -0.61 -10.44
CA GLY A 209 5.90 0.50 -10.29
C GLY A 209 6.64 0.50 -8.96
N THR A 210 7.16 1.66 -8.58
CA THR A 210 7.91 1.84 -7.33
C THR A 210 6.97 2.26 -6.19
N SER A 211 7.13 1.61 -5.04
CA SER A 211 6.56 2.02 -3.76
C SER A 211 7.66 2.20 -2.72
N ARG A 212 7.57 3.21 -1.87
CA ARG A 212 8.47 3.38 -0.72
C ARG A 212 7.67 3.59 0.56
N LEU A 213 8.09 2.90 1.62
CA LEU A 213 7.47 2.95 2.93
C LEU A 213 8.57 3.16 3.98
N VAL A 214 8.40 4.19 4.79
CA VAL A 214 9.14 4.34 6.04
C VAL A 214 8.22 3.96 7.18
N ALA A 215 8.68 3.12 8.10
CA ALA A 215 7.90 2.64 9.23
C ALA A 215 8.75 2.61 10.51
N THR A 216 8.24 3.21 11.59
CA THR A 216 8.86 3.20 12.91
C THR A 216 7.82 2.87 13.97
N GLY A 217 8.09 1.92 14.86
CA GLY A 217 7.18 1.54 15.95
C GLY A 217 7.31 0.07 16.33
N GLU A 218 6.28 -0.52 16.91
CA GLU A 218 6.22 -1.96 17.21
C GLU A 218 5.12 -2.63 16.38
N ILE A 219 5.46 -3.74 15.73
CA ILE A 219 4.51 -4.62 15.03
C ILE A 219 4.50 -6.00 15.67
N GLY A 220 3.43 -6.74 15.47
CA GLY A 220 3.33 -8.09 16.00
C GLY A 220 2.47 -9.00 15.17
N PHE A 221 2.88 -10.26 15.13
CA PHE A 221 2.19 -11.35 14.44
C PHE A 221 1.83 -12.47 15.44
N GLY A 222 0.89 -13.34 15.06
CA GLY A 222 0.39 -14.44 15.91
C GLY A 222 -1.12 -14.60 15.77
N ASN A 223 -1.90 -13.80 16.50
CA ASN A 223 -3.37 -13.79 16.46
C ASN A 223 -3.91 -12.72 15.49
N GLY A 224 -3.23 -12.55 14.35
CA GLY A 224 -3.41 -11.44 13.43
C GLY A 224 -2.37 -10.32 13.61
N PHE A 225 -2.53 -9.26 12.83
CA PHE A 225 -1.65 -8.10 12.84
C PHE A 225 -1.95 -7.18 14.02
N ARG A 226 -0.91 -6.79 14.75
CA ARG A 226 -0.97 -5.75 15.79
C ARG A 226 0.12 -4.71 15.60
N ALA A 227 -0.17 -3.52 16.09
CA ALA A 227 0.71 -2.36 16.03
C ALA A 227 0.63 -1.56 17.34
N ARG A 228 1.74 -0.96 17.73
CA ARG A 228 1.82 0.01 18.84
C ARG A 228 2.72 1.17 18.40
N ASP A 229 2.16 2.38 18.42
CA ASP A 229 2.77 3.61 17.91
C ASP A 229 3.46 3.39 16.55
N LEU A 230 2.82 2.63 15.66
CA LEU A 230 3.37 2.34 14.35
C LEU A 230 3.14 3.55 13.44
N ARG A 231 4.19 4.35 13.28
CA ARG A 231 4.20 5.51 12.40
C ARG A 231 4.69 5.09 11.04
N VAL A 232 3.87 5.29 10.02
CA VAL A 232 4.17 4.96 8.63
C VAL A 232 4.17 6.22 7.77
N ARG A 233 5.06 6.26 6.78
CA ARG A 233 5.12 7.30 5.75
C ARG A 233 5.26 6.67 4.36
N ALA A 234 4.26 6.87 3.52
CA ALA A 234 4.21 6.35 2.15
C ALA A 234 4.75 7.39 1.13
N MET A 235 5.63 6.96 0.21
CA MET A 235 6.36 7.86 -0.71
C MET A 235 6.70 7.28 -2.11
N PRO A 236 5.74 7.14 -3.03
CA PRO A 236 4.34 6.80 -2.81
C PRO A 236 4.18 5.32 -2.46
N LEU A 237 3.00 4.90 -2.01
CA LEU A 237 2.57 3.51 -1.88
C LEU A 237 1.54 3.22 -2.98
N ARG A 238 1.86 2.29 -3.89
CA ARG A 238 0.98 1.96 -5.02
C ARG A 238 -0.18 1.10 -4.53
N MET A 239 -1.42 1.50 -4.79
CA MET A 239 -2.58 0.77 -4.28
C MET A 239 -2.78 -0.59 -4.97
N ASN A 240 -2.27 -0.75 -6.20
CA ASN A 240 -2.24 -2.05 -6.87
C ASN A 240 -1.33 -3.07 -6.16
N LEU A 241 -0.24 -2.60 -5.54
CA LEU A 241 0.63 -3.43 -4.71
C LEU A 241 -0.14 -3.92 -3.47
N VAL A 242 -0.82 -2.99 -2.79
CA VAL A 242 -1.61 -3.30 -1.59
C VAL A 242 -2.76 -4.27 -1.90
N ARG A 243 -3.40 -4.13 -3.07
CA ARG A 243 -4.42 -5.08 -3.53
C ARG A 243 -3.86 -6.48 -3.79
N ALA A 244 -2.69 -6.57 -4.41
CA ALA A 244 -2.02 -7.85 -4.66
C ALA A 244 -1.61 -8.59 -3.37
N LEU A 245 -1.47 -7.87 -2.25
CA LEU A 245 -1.26 -8.43 -0.91
C LEU A 245 -2.55 -8.89 -0.21
N GLY A 246 -3.67 -9.01 -0.94
CA GLY A 246 -4.94 -9.52 -0.42
C GLY A 246 -5.88 -8.47 0.15
N ASN A 247 -5.63 -7.17 -0.07
CA ASN A 247 -6.57 -6.12 0.32
C ASN A 247 -7.69 -5.94 -0.73
N PRO A 248 -8.97 -6.15 -0.38
CA PRO A 248 -10.08 -6.09 -1.35
C PRO A 248 -10.46 -4.67 -1.81
N LEU A 249 -9.84 -3.62 -1.26
CA LEU A 249 -10.20 -2.24 -1.59
C LEU A 249 -10.02 -1.94 -3.09
N PRO A 250 -11.07 -1.52 -3.81
CA PRO A 250 -11.02 -1.24 -5.26
C PRO A 250 -10.39 0.13 -5.56
N ILE A 251 -9.29 0.47 -4.89
CA ILE A 251 -8.61 1.76 -5.00
C ILE A 251 -7.41 1.59 -5.93
N GLY A 252 -7.37 2.36 -7.01
CA GLY A 252 -6.23 2.45 -7.92
C GLY A 252 -5.21 3.50 -7.48
N GLY A 253 -4.26 3.83 -8.35
CA GLY A 253 -3.36 4.96 -8.11
C GLY A 253 -2.33 4.74 -7.00
N ALA A 254 -1.98 5.83 -6.32
CA ALA A 254 -0.93 5.86 -5.32
C ALA A 254 -1.29 6.72 -4.11
N VAL A 255 -0.83 6.30 -2.94
CA VAL A 255 -1.02 6.97 -1.66
C VAL A 255 0.29 7.57 -1.19
N THR A 256 0.26 8.82 -0.75
CA THR A 256 1.38 9.51 -0.11
C THR A 256 0.89 10.10 1.19
N GLY A 257 1.75 10.20 2.20
CA GLY A 257 1.35 10.79 3.47
C GLY A 257 1.84 10.02 4.67
N ARG A 258 1.28 10.33 5.83
CA ARG A 258 1.66 9.74 7.11
C ARG A 258 0.45 9.17 7.82
N ALA A 259 0.65 8.11 8.57
CA ALA A 259 -0.33 7.60 9.51
C ALA A 259 0.34 7.02 10.75
N THR A 260 -0.33 7.08 11.89
CA THR A 260 -0.01 6.34 13.10
C THR A 260 -1.08 5.28 13.29
N ILE A 261 -0.66 4.04 13.53
CA ILE A 261 -1.51 2.86 13.66
C ILE A 261 -1.30 2.25 15.04
N ASP A 262 -2.40 1.99 15.75
CA ASP A 262 -2.40 1.38 17.08
C ASP A 262 -3.48 0.31 17.21
N GLY A 263 -3.18 -0.72 17.98
CA GLY A 263 -4.13 -1.79 18.32
C GLY A 263 -3.95 -3.03 17.47
N ALA A 264 -4.97 -3.89 17.46
CA ALA A 264 -4.89 -5.19 16.80
C ALA A 264 -6.10 -5.43 15.89
N VAL A 265 -5.82 -5.88 14.67
CA VAL A 265 -6.84 -6.30 13.71
C VAL A 265 -7.64 -7.46 14.33
N GLY A 266 -8.96 -7.41 14.21
CA GLY A 266 -9.87 -8.36 14.86
C GLY A 266 -10.29 -7.99 16.28
N SER A 267 -9.72 -6.94 16.86
CA SER A 267 -10.16 -6.34 18.13
C SER A 267 -10.43 -4.84 17.93
N ALA A 268 -9.80 -3.96 18.70
CA ALA A 268 -9.83 -2.53 18.45
C ALA A 268 -8.55 -2.10 17.72
N TRP A 269 -8.69 -1.39 16.62
CA TRP A 269 -7.58 -0.72 15.96
C TRP A 269 -7.92 0.74 15.64
N ARG A 270 -6.90 1.59 15.69
CA ARG A 270 -6.99 3.03 15.47
C ARG A 270 -5.99 3.43 14.41
N ILE A 271 -6.41 4.34 13.55
CA ILE A 271 -5.55 5.02 12.59
C ILE A 271 -5.75 6.53 12.74
N ASP A 272 -4.65 7.27 12.82
CA ASP A 272 -4.59 8.72 12.70
C ASP A 272 -3.73 9.03 11.50
N GLY A 273 -4.18 9.83 10.55
CA GLY A 273 -3.38 10.07 9.35
C GLY A 273 -3.73 11.33 8.58
N ASP A 274 -2.80 11.67 7.70
CA ASP A 274 -2.92 12.68 6.67
C ASP A 274 -2.35 12.11 5.38
N VAL A 275 -3.25 11.77 4.48
CA VAL A 275 -2.97 10.98 3.28
C VAL A 275 -3.50 11.69 2.06
N THR A 276 -2.65 11.85 1.06
CA THR A 276 -3.02 12.22 -0.31
C THR A 276 -3.01 10.99 -1.20
N HIS A 277 -4.16 10.67 -1.78
CA HIS A 277 -4.34 9.69 -2.83
C HIS A 277 -4.40 10.39 -4.20
N LEU A 278 -3.68 9.82 -5.17
CA LEU A 278 -3.65 10.26 -6.55
C LEU A 278 -3.98 9.08 -7.47
N ASP A 279 -5.02 9.19 -8.28
CA ASP A 279 -5.37 8.17 -9.27
C ASP A 279 -5.78 8.84 -10.59
N ARG A 280 -5.09 8.56 -11.70
CA ARG A 280 -5.39 9.11 -13.04
C ARG A 280 -5.58 10.64 -13.07
N GLY A 281 -4.78 11.38 -12.30
CA GLY A 281 -4.84 12.84 -12.21
C GLY A 281 -5.82 13.37 -11.14
N GLU A 282 -6.69 12.51 -10.62
CA GLU A 282 -7.61 12.83 -9.55
C GLU A 282 -6.91 12.81 -8.19
N ARG A 283 -7.00 13.93 -7.46
CA ARG A 283 -6.37 14.09 -6.15
C ARG A 283 -7.41 14.11 -5.05
N SER A 284 -7.24 13.22 -4.08
CA SER A 284 -8.00 13.20 -2.82
C SER A 284 -7.03 13.35 -1.66
N ARG A 285 -7.29 14.27 -0.72
CA ARG A 285 -6.58 14.30 0.56
C ARG A 285 -7.55 14.09 1.69
N VAL A 286 -7.16 13.21 2.59
CA VAL A 286 -7.95 12.78 3.73
C VAL A 286 -7.08 12.93 4.96
N THR A 287 -7.53 13.73 5.92
CA THR A 287 -6.93 13.79 7.25
C THR A 287 -7.97 13.39 8.28
N GLY A 288 -7.57 12.67 9.31
CA GLY A 288 -8.49 12.32 10.37
C GLY A 288 -8.08 11.10 11.15
N ARG A 289 -9.01 10.71 12.03
CA ARG A 289 -8.87 9.55 12.90
C ARG A 289 -10.01 8.59 12.65
N ALA A 290 -9.70 7.32 12.58
CA ALA A 290 -10.70 6.26 12.58
C ALA A 290 -10.37 5.25 13.67
N ARG A 291 -11.39 4.82 14.40
CA ARG A 291 -11.33 3.70 15.32
C ARG A 291 -12.30 2.65 14.81
N VAL A 292 -11.80 1.43 14.67
CA VAL A 292 -12.60 0.29 14.28
C VAL A 292 -12.55 -0.72 15.40
N THR A 293 -13.73 -1.13 15.86
CA THR A 293 -13.88 -2.13 16.92
C THR A 293 -14.55 -3.35 16.32
N SER A 294 -13.89 -4.50 16.42
CA SER A 294 -14.38 -5.79 15.93
C SER A 294 -14.79 -6.64 17.15
N GLY A 295 -16.09 -6.70 17.43
CA GLY A 295 -16.72 -7.60 18.42
C GLY A 295 -17.87 -8.39 17.78
N ARG A 296 -18.95 -8.70 18.50
CA ARG A 296 -20.19 -9.27 17.92
C ARG A 296 -20.77 -8.41 16.79
N GLN A 297 -20.54 -7.10 16.87
CA GLN A 297 -20.89 -6.13 15.83
C GLN A 297 -19.65 -5.27 15.56
N LYS A 298 -19.32 -5.06 14.28
CA LYS A 298 -18.21 -4.18 13.89
C LYS A 298 -18.70 -2.73 13.96
N THR A 299 -18.00 -1.89 14.70
CA THR A 299 -18.26 -0.45 14.78
C THR A 299 -17.09 0.33 14.18
N ILE A 300 -17.40 1.42 13.49
CA ILE A 300 -16.42 2.31 12.87
C ILE A 300 -16.75 3.74 13.32
N ASP A 301 -15.90 4.31 14.16
CA ASP A 301 -15.98 5.70 14.60
C ASP A 301 -14.90 6.50 13.89
N ALA A 302 -15.29 7.38 12.97
CA ALA A 302 -14.36 8.12 12.14
C ALA A 302 -14.62 9.63 12.17
N TYR A 303 -13.58 10.39 12.47
CA TYR A 303 -13.54 11.85 12.38
C TYR A 303 -12.60 12.22 11.25
N VAL A 304 -13.15 12.50 10.08
CA VAL A 304 -12.39 12.66 8.84
C VAL A 304 -12.73 13.98 8.18
N ARG A 305 -11.69 14.70 7.74
CA ARG A 305 -11.78 15.92 6.95
C ARG A 305 -11.14 15.66 5.59
N ALA A 306 -11.91 15.85 4.53
CA ALA A 306 -11.41 15.71 3.16
C ALA A 306 -11.08 17.09 2.55
N LEU A 307 -9.93 17.21 1.88
CA LEU A 307 -9.29 18.50 1.58
C LEU A 307 -8.42 18.52 0.30
N PRO A 308 -8.92 18.63 -0.94
CA PRO A 308 -10.21 18.26 -1.52
C PRO A 308 -10.36 16.73 -1.69
N LEU A 309 -11.58 16.27 -1.92
CA LEU A 309 -11.91 14.87 -2.21
C LEU A 309 -12.29 14.74 -3.68
N SER A 310 -11.61 13.89 -4.45
CA SER A 310 -12.09 13.54 -5.79
C SER A 310 -13.35 12.69 -5.65
N LEU A 311 -14.48 13.25 -6.04
CA LEU A 311 -15.77 12.57 -5.97
C LEU A 311 -15.86 11.40 -6.98
N THR A 312 -15.03 11.43 -8.04
CA THR A 312 -14.78 10.31 -8.98
C THR A 312 -14.17 9.10 -8.25
N THR A 313 -13.32 9.36 -7.26
CA THR A 313 -12.74 8.33 -6.39
C THR A 313 -13.77 7.81 -5.38
N VAL A 314 -14.61 8.71 -4.83
CA VAL A 314 -15.69 8.34 -3.89
C VAL A 314 -16.76 7.46 -4.53
N GLY A 315 -17.13 7.72 -5.80
CA GLY A 315 -18.08 6.88 -6.54
C GLY A 315 -17.64 5.41 -6.63
N ARG A 316 -16.33 5.12 -6.58
CA ARG A 316 -15.82 3.75 -6.55
C ARG A 316 -15.90 3.07 -5.18
N PHE A 317 -15.95 3.84 -4.10
CA PHE A 317 -16.15 3.33 -2.75
C PHE A 317 -17.61 3.02 -2.44
N ALA A 318 -18.54 3.78 -3.03
CA ALA A 318 -19.97 3.55 -2.90
C ALA A 318 -20.53 3.07 -4.24
N PRO A 319 -20.30 1.80 -4.66
CA PRO A 319 -20.71 1.30 -5.96
C PRO A 319 -22.19 1.51 -6.25
N ARG A 320 -23.05 1.57 -5.21
CA ARG A 320 -24.49 1.80 -5.38
C ARG A 320 -25.07 2.74 -4.33
N VAL A 321 -26.04 3.54 -4.77
CA VAL A 321 -26.92 4.34 -3.92
C VAL A 321 -28.37 4.09 -4.35
N GLY A 322 -29.17 3.60 -3.42
CA GLY A 322 -30.47 3.00 -3.69
C GLY A 322 -30.35 1.87 -4.70
N ALA A 323 -31.16 1.92 -5.75
CA ALA A 323 -31.11 0.94 -6.82
C ALA A 323 -30.00 1.17 -7.87
N ARG A 324 -29.30 2.32 -7.85
CA ARG A 324 -28.43 2.75 -8.95
C ARG A 324 -26.95 2.54 -8.68
N ASP A 325 -26.21 2.21 -9.72
CA ASP A 325 -24.75 2.23 -9.68
C ASP A 325 -24.24 3.68 -9.70
N VAL A 326 -23.27 3.99 -8.86
CA VAL A 326 -22.59 5.29 -8.86
C VAL A 326 -21.30 5.16 -9.65
N ARG A 327 -21.26 5.74 -10.85
CA ARG A 327 -20.08 5.71 -11.74
C ARG A 327 -19.37 7.07 -11.78
N SER A 328 -20.09 8.14 -11.47
CA SER A 328 -19.61 9.51 -11.45
C SER A 328 -20.18 10.33 -10.29
N VAL A 329 -19.66 11.55 -10.14
CA VAL A 329 -20.09 12.54 -9.14
C VAL A 329 -21.51 13.01 -9.40
N GLU A 330 -21.82 13.16 -10.68
CA GLU A 330 -23.09 13.61 -11.21
C GLU A 330 -24.16 12.55 -10.92
N ASP A 331 -23.84 11.26 -11.07
CA ASP A 331 -24.76 10.16 -10.75
C ASP A 331 -25.15 10.17 -9.27
N LEU A 332 -24.16 10.34 -8.39
CA LEU A 332 -24.37 10.42 -6.95
C LEU A 332 -25.22 11.65 -6.60
N SER A 333 -24.81 12.82 -7.09
CA SER A 333 -25.49 14.08 -6.81
C SER A 333 -26.93 14.05 -7.31
N PHE A 334 -27.17 13.51 -8.50
CA PHE A 334 -28.50 13.33 -9.07
C PHE A 334 -29.36 12.40 -8.22
N THR A 335 -28.82 11.22 -7.86
CA THR A 335 -29.55 10.21 -7.08
C THR A 335 -29.94 10.72 -5.70
N LEU A 336 -29.07 11.48 -5.03
CA LEU A 336 -29.38 12.08 -3.74
C LEU A 336 -30.41 13.21 -3.84
N ASN A 337 -30.35 14.00 -4.91
CA ASN A 337 -31.31 15.08 -5.14
C ASN A 337 -32.70 14.54 -5.50
N GLU A 338 -32.76 13.41 -6.22
CA GLU A 338 -34.00 12.70 -6.53
C GLU A 338 -34.62 12.03 -5.31
N ALA A 339 -33.78 11.42 -4.44
CA ALA A 339 -34.25 10.85 -3.18
C ALA A 339 -34.84 11.92 -2.25
N GLY A 340 -34.29 13.13 -2.29
CA GLY A 340 -34.81 14.28 -1.54
C GLY A 340 -34.44 14.29 -0.06
N VAL A 341 -34.45 15.48 0.55
CA VAL A 341 -34.18 15.67 1.98
C VAL A 341 -35.29 15.00 2.81
N GLY A 342 -34.91 14.23 3.82
CA GLY A 342 -35.82 13.49 4.68
C GLY A 342 -36.06 12.04 4.24
N SER A 343 -35.53 11.62 3.09
CA SER A 343 -35.54 10.21 2.70
C SER A 343 -34.49 9.41 3.46
N THR A 344 -34.66 8.09 3.52
CA THR A 344 -33.61 7.15 3.89
C THR A 344 -33.23 6.38 2.63
N ILE A 345 -31.94 6.40 2.29
CA ILE A 345 -31.43 5.71 1.11
C ILE A 345 -30.30 4.77 1.49
N ASP A 346 -30.30 3.60 0.87
CA ASP A 346 -29.27 2.60 1.09
C ASP A 346 -28.01 2.94 0.28
N PHE A 347 -26.87 2.99 0.95
CA PHE A 347 -25.55 3.11 0.34
C PHE A 347 -24.86 1.76 0.41
N THR A 348 -24.56 1.17 -0.73
CA THR A 348 -23.67 0.02 -0.79
C THR A 348 -22.24 0.52 -0.88
N VAL A 349 -21.41 0.24 0.12
CA VAL A 349 -20.02 0.71 0.23
C VAL A 349 -19.03 -0.44 0.37
N TRP A 350 -17.85 -0.32 -0.24
CA TRP A 350 -16.75 -1.25 -0.03
C TRP A 350 -16.09 -1.01 1.34
N ARG A 351 -15.75 -2.10 2.03
CA ARG A 351 -15.03 -2.06 3.31
C ARG A 351 -13.61 -2.59 3.15
N ALA A 352 -12.69 -2.02 3.92
CA ALA A 352 -11.35 -2.56 4.03
C ALA A 352 -11.40 -3.96 4.66
N LEU A 353 -10.67 -4.90 4.08
CA LEU A 353 -10.49 -6.28 4.58
C LEU A 353 -11.74 -7.18 4.52
N GLU A 354 -12.84 -6.76 3.89
CA GLU A 354 -14.00 -7.62 3.62
C GLU A 354 -14.31 -7.64 2.12
N PRO A 355 -14.44 -8.84 1.49
CA PRO A 355 -14.67 -8.96 0.06
C PRO A 355 -16.11 -8.62 -0.36
N SER A 356 -17.05 -8.52 0.58
CA SER A 356 -18.44 -8.15 0.30
C SER A 356 -18.73 -6.67 0.66
N PRO A 357 -19.40 -5.92 -0.23
CA PRO A 357 -19.88 -4.58 0.08
C PRO A 357 -20.85 -4.57 1.26
N LEU A 358 -20.85 -3.50 2.06
CA LEU A 358 -21.81 -3.25 3.12
C LEU A 358 -22.91 -2.32 2.64
N THR A 359 -24.16 -2.67 2.91
CA THR A 359 -25.28 -1.74 2.73
C THR A 359 -25.54 -0.96 4.02
N LEU A 360 -25.54 0.37 3.92
CA LEU A 360 -25.79 1.32 4.99
C LEU A 360 -27.05 2.13 4.67
N SER A 361 -28.09 2.03 5.49
CA SER A 361 -29.26 2.92 5.34
C SER A 361 -28.95 4.28 5.95
N VAL A 362 -28.90 5.32 5.11
CA VAL A 362 -28.54 6.69 5.51
C VAL A 362 -29.75 7.59 5.38
N HIS A 363 -30.13 8.23 6.48
CA HIS A 363 -31.18 9.25 6.47
C HIS A 363 -30.61 10.59 5.98
N LEU A 364 -31.10 11.06 4.84
CA LEU A 364 -30.64 12.29 4.19
C LEU A 364 -31.16 13.52 4.95
N LYS A 365 -30.26 14.22 5.64
CA LYS A 365 -30.56 15.52 6.26
C LYS A 365 -29.99 16.64 5.41
N GLY A 366 -30.79 17.67 5.16
CA GLY A 366 -30.35 18.84 4.42
C GLY A 366 -29.32 19.63 5.24
N ALA A 367 -28.11 19.79 4.70
CA ALA A 367 -27.11 20.68 5.28
C ALA A 367 -27.18 22.05 4.59
N ARG A 368 -27.51 23.11 5.34
CA ARG A 368 -27.26 24.48 4.87
C ARG A 368 -25.75 24.70 4.83
N ASN A 369 -25.18 24.86 3.64
CA ASN A 369 -23.77 25.18 3.50
C ASN A 369 -23.52 26.62 3.98
N PRO A 370 -22.83 26.84 5.11
CA PRO A 370 -22.65 28.18 5.67
C PRO A 370 -21.85 29.09 4.74
N ALA A 371 -20.85 28.56 4.02
CA ALA A 371 -20.05 29.34 3.08
C ALA A 371 -20.88 29.86 1.89
N LEU A 372 -21.87 29.08 1.46
CA LEU A 372 -22.82 29.48 0.43
C LEU A 372 -23.83 30.50 0.97
N ALA A 373 -24.27 30.36 2.22
CA ALA A 373 -25.12 31.33 2.90
C ALA A 373 -24.40 32.68 3.14
N THR A 374 -23.11 32.64 3.50
CA THR A 374 -22.27 33.83 3.67
C THR A 374 -22.02 34.53 2.34
N ALA A 375 -21.70 33.80 1.26
CA ALA A 375 -21.55 34.38 -0.07
C ALA A 375 -22.84 35.06 -0.58
N ILE A 376 -24.01 34.50 -0.24
CA ILE A 376 -25.33 35.09 -0.57
C ILE A 376 -25.63 36.33 0.30
N ALA A 377 -25.23 36.32 1.57
CA ALA A 377 -25.41 37.44 2.49
C ALA A 377 -24.49 38.62 2.14
N GLU A 378 -23.24 38.35 1.75
CA GLU A 378 -22.27 39.35 1.29
C GLU A 378 -22.70 40.00 -0.05
N GLU A 379 -23.35 39.24 -0.95
CA GLU A 379 -23.93 39.80 -2.19
C GLU A 379 -25.19 40.66 -1.96
N SER A 380 -25.85 40.53 -0.80
CA SER A 380 -27.11 41.24 -0.50
C SER A 380 -26.91 42.57 0.23
N GLY A 381 -25.67 42.95 0.57
CA GLY A 381 -25.34 44.15 1.36
C GLY A 381 -25.12 45.45 0.58
N GLY A 382 -25.51 45.53 -0.69
CA GLY A 382 -25.31 46.71 -1.55
C GLY A 382 -26.59 47.49 -1.81
N ASP A 383 -26.80 48.54 -1.01
CA ASP A 383 -27.63 49.74 -1.14
C ASP A 383 -29.04 49.69 -1.78
N ALA A 384 -29.98 50.31 -1.04
CA ALA A 384 -31.40 50.33 -1.32
C ALA A 384 -31.81 51.47 -2.27
N ALA A 385 -32.56 51.15 -3.34
CA ALA A 385 -33.75 51.88 -3.81
C ALA A 385 -34.18 51.47 -5.24
N THR A 386 -35.00 50.42 -5.40
CA THR A 386 -36.13 50.28 -6.38
C THR A 386 -36.73 48.85 -6.30
N PRO A 387 -37.99 48.62 -6.72
CA PRO A 387 -38.78 47.45 -6.31
C PRO A 387 -38.28 46.12 -6.88
N GLN A 388 -38.41 45.09 -6.04
CA GLN A 388 -38.12 43.67 -6.29
C GLN A 388 -38.54 43.16 -7.69
N PRO A 389 -37.71 42.32 -8.35
CA PRO A 389 -38.19 41.23 -9.17
C PRO A 389 -38.13 39.91 -8.41
N LYS A 390 -39.27 39.23 -8.40
CA LYS A 390 -39.55 37.98 -7.70
C LYS A 390 -38.93 36.79 -8.46
N HIS A 391 -38.30 35.87 -7.71
CA HIS A 391 -37.88 34.49 -8.06
C HIS A 391 -36.62 34.27 -8.94
N ARG A 392 -35.50 33.89 -8.30
CA ARG A 392 -34.48 33.01 -8.91
C ARG A 392 -34.84 31.55 -8.63
N ARG A 393 -35.57 30.91 -9.56
CA ARG A 393 -35.94 29.49 -9.50
C ARG A 393 -35.02 28.69 -10.43
N SER A 394 -34.39 27.64 -9.91
CA SER A 394 -33.86 26.54 -10.71
C SER A 394 -35.04 25.81 -11.35
N ALA A 395 -35.03 25.63 -12.67
CA ALA A 395 -36.00 24.80 -13.37
C ALA A 395 -35.30 23.52 -13.82
N SER A 396 -35.89 22.37 -13.49
CA SER A 396 -35.44 21.07 -13.99
C SER A 396 -36.31 20.69 -15.18
N LEU A 397 -35.71 20.47 -16.35
CA LEU A 397 -36.42 20.04 -17.56
C LEU A 397 -36.31 18.52 -17.69
N GLN A 398 -36.99 17.81 -16.79
CA GLN A 398 -36.96 16.35 -16.65
C GLN A 398 -37.20 15.61 -17.98
N GLY A 399 -38.09 16.11 -18.84
CA GLY A 399 -38.40 15.51 -20.14
C GLY A 399 -37.27 15.57 -21.17
N PHE A 400 -36.28 16.46 -21.00
CA PHE A 400 -35.17 16.65 -21.94
C PHE A 400 -33.80 16.31 -21.35
N GLY A 401 -33.73 16.00 -20.05
CA GLY A 401 -32.49 15.63 -19.36
C GLY A 401 -31.54 16.81 -19.07
N LEU A 402 -32.09 18.02 -18.86
CA LEU A 402 -31.33 19.25 -18.63
C LEU A 402 -31.51 19.82 -17.21
N GLN A 403 -30.39 20.24 -16.62
CA GLN A 403 -30.37 21.08 -15.43
C GLN A 403 -29.84 22.48 -15.78
N VAL A 404 -30.64 23.50 -15.50
CA VAL A 404 -30.36 24.89 -15.93
C VAL A 404 -30.50 25.89 -14.79
N ILE A 405 -29.70 26.95 -14.83
CA ILE A 405 -29.78 28.11 -13.94
C ILE A 405 -29.93 29.38 -14.76
N GLY A 406 -30.83 30.28 -14.34
CA GLY A 406 -30.99 31.58 -14.98
C GLY A 406 -29.82 32.52 -14.70
N LEU A 407 -29.29 33.11 -15.77
CA LEU A 407 -28.24 34.10 -15.70
C LEU A 407 -28.81 35.51 -15.55
N THR A 408 -28.13 36.36 -14.77
CA THR A 408 -28.32 37.81 -14.82
C THR A 408 -27.54 38.37 -16.00
N ALA A 409 -27.94 39.54 -16.53
CA ALA A 409 -27.26 40.19 -17.65
C ALA A 409 -25.74 40.32 -17.42
N ARG A 410 -25.33 40.69 -16.20
CA ARG A 410 -23.92 40.83 -15.81
C ARG A 410 -23.12 39.53 -15.88
N ILE A 411 -23.71 38.40 -15.51
CA ILE A 411 -23.03 37.09 -15.57
C ILE A 411 -23.03 36.55 -17.00
N ALA A 412 -24.14 36.72 -17.73
CA ALA A 412 -24.22 36.32 -19.14
C ALA A 412 -23.16 37.03 -19.99
N SER A 413 -22.95 38.34 -19.79
CA SER A 413 -21.94 39.10 -20.54
C SER A 413 -20.51 38.59 -20.32
N ARG A 414 -20.19 38.09 -19.12
CA ARG A 414 -18.87 37.48 -18.84
C ARG A 414 -18.67 36.14 -19.55
N LEU A 415 -19.76 35.46 -19.90
CA LEU A 415 -19.77 34.20 -20.64
C LEU A 415 -19.97 34.41 -22.15
N GLY A 416 -19.94 35.66 -22.64
CA GLY A 416 -20.13 36.00 -24.05
C GLY A 416 -21.59 35.98 -24.53
N ALA A 417 -22.55 35.83 -23.62
CA ALA A 417 -23.99 35.78 -23.90
C ALA A 417 -24.70 37.10 -23.56
N LYS A 418 -25.80 37.41 -24.25
CA LYS A 418 -26.65 38.59 -23.95
C LYS A 418 -27.65 38.33 -22.82
N GLY A 419 -27.84 37.08 -22.43
CA GLY A 419 -28.77 36.60 -21.43
C GLY A 419 -29.04 35.11 -21.61
N GLY A 420 -29.89 34.52 -20.76
CA GLY A 420 -30.37 33.15 -20.95
C GLY A 420 -30.11 32.20 -19.79
N LEU A 421 -30.03 30.92 -20.10
CA LEU A 421 -29.90 29.83 -19.14
C LEU A 421 -28.55 29.13 -19.26
N LEU A 422 -27.81 29.04 -18.16
CA LEU A 422 -26.62 28.22 -18.08
C LEU A 422 -27.00 26.75 -17.88
N VAL A 423 -26.50 25.88 -18.75
CA VAL A 423 -26.57 24.43 -18.60
C VAL A 423 -25.55 24.00 -17.57
N VAL A 424 -26.04 23.50 -16.43
CA VAL A 424 -25.20 23.07 -15.31
C VAL A 424 -24.88 21.58 -15.45
N ALA A 425 -25.83 20.79 -15.94
CA ALA A 425 -25.65 19.37 -16.19
C ALA A 425 -26.56 18.89 -17.32
N VAL A 426 -26.08 17.89 -18.06
CA VAL A 426 -26.81 17.17 -19.11
C VAL A 426 -26.78 15.70 -18.78
N ARG A 427 -27.94 15.05 -18.72
CA ARG A 427 -28.04 13.60 -18.45
C ARG A 427 -27.45 12.81 -19.64
N PRO A 428 -26.54 11.85 -19.44
CA PRO A 428 -26.11 10.92 -20.49
C PRO A 428 -27.31 10.22 -21.13
N GLU A 429 -27.26 9.93 -22.43
CA GLU A 429 -28.34 9.25 -23.18
C GLU A 429 -29.69 10.02 -23.22
N SER A 430 -29.72 11.29 -22.82
CA SER A 430 -30.89 12.15 -22.98
C SER A 430 -30.97 12.78 -24.37
N LEU A 431 -32.15 13.29 -24.73
CA LEU A 431 -32.35 14.07 -25.96
C LEU A 431 -31.40 15.28 -26.03
N ALA A 432 -31.11 15.90 -24.88
CA ALA A 432 -30.14 16.98 -24.79
C ALA A 432 -28.70 16.52 -25.07
N ALA A 433 -28.30 15.35 -24.55
CA ALA A 433 -26.99 14.79 -24.88
C ALA A 433 -26.90 14.41 -26.37
N ALA A 434 -27.96 13.84 -26.94
CA ALA A 434 -28.03 13.45 -28.35
C ALA A 434 -27.91 14.65 -29.31
N CYS A 435 -28.40 15.83 -28.91
CA CYS A 435 -28.25 17.06 -29.69
C CYS A 435 -26.90 17.78 -29.48
N GLY A 436 -26.03 17.24 -28.63
CA GLY A 436 -24.69 17.76 -28.40
C GLY A 436 -24.59 18.90 -27.37
N LEU A 437 -25.62 19.11 -26.55
CA LEU A 437 -25.55 20.03 -25.40
C LEU A 437 -24.55 19.52 -24.37
N ARG A 438 -23.82 20.44 -23.74
CA ARG A 438 -22.82 20.16 -22.71
C ARG A 438 -23.01 21.09 -21.52
N ALA A 439 -22.51 20.66 -20.36
CA ALA A 439 -22.38 21.55 -19.21
C ALA A 439 -21.48 22.74 -19.59
N GLY A 440 -21.88 23.94 -19.18
CA GLY A 440 -21.21 25.20 -19.55
C GLY A 440 -21.84 25.93 -20.74
N ASP A 441 -22.74 25.30 -21.51
CA ASP A 441 -23.48 25.98 -22.57
C ASP A 441 -24.45 27.02 -22.00
N VAL A 442 -24.56 28.18 -22.65
CA VAL A 442 -25.59 29.17 -22.33
C VAL A 442 -26.64 29.18 -23.42
N ILE A 443 -27.88 28.81 -23.10
CA ILE A 443 -29.03 28.86 -24.02
C ILE A 443 -29.53 30.31 -24.06
N GLU A 444 -29.25 31.01 -25.16
CA GLU A 444 -29.53 32.44 -25.35
C GLU A 444 -30.92 32.66 -26.01
N ASN A 445 -31.33 31.77 -26.90
CA ASN A 445 -32.63 31.83 -27.57
C ASN A 445 -33.16 30.44 -27.95
N VAL A 446 -34.47 30.37 -28.19
CA VAL A 446 -35.16 29.20 -28.72
C VAL A 446 -35.92 29.67 -29.97
N HIS A 447 -35.68 29.04 -31.11
CA HIS A 447 -36.20 29.43 -32.41
C HIS A 447 -35.89 30.90 -32.79
N GLY A 448 -34.73 31.42 -32.37
CA GLY A 448 -34.34 32.81 -32.62
C GLY A 448 -35.03 33.84 -31.73
N ALA A 449 -35.93 33.43 -30.83
CA ALA A 449 -36.61 34.30 -29.87
C ALA A 449 -36.00 34.18 -28.46
N ALA A 450 -35.83 35.31 -27.78
CA ALA A 450 -35.52 35.33 -26.36
C ALA A 450 -36.71 34.78 -25.56
N PHE A 451 -36.43 34.04 -24.48
CA PHE A 451 -37.46 33.40 -23.68
C PHE A 451 -37.25 33.69 -22.19
N ALA A 452 -38.34 33.74 -21.44
CA ALA A 452 -38.27 33.81 -19.99
C ALA A 452 -38.12 32.40 -19.39
N LEU A 453 -37.47 32.32 -18.23
CA LEU A 453 -37.20 31.09 -17.48
C LEU A 453 -38.43 30.20 -17.28
N ARG A 454 -39.61 30.81 -17.11
CA ARG A 454 -40.89 30.12 -16.88
C ARG A 454 -41.51 29.55 -18.16
N ASP A 455 -41.09 30.06 -19.31
CA ASP A 455 -41.68 29.74 -20.58
C ASP A 455 -40.85 28.72 -21.36
N LEU A 456 -39.60 28.40 -20.97
CA LEU A 456 -38.75 27.48 -21.74
C LEU A 456 -39.42 26.12 -22.02
N ASN A 457 -39.99 25.46 -21.00
CA ASN A 457 -40.66 24.17 -21.22
C ASN A 457 -41.87 24.34 -22.16
N ARG A 458 -42.61 25.45 -22.02
CA ARG A 458 -43.74 25.78 -22.89
C ARG A 458 -43.29 26.08 -24.31
N THR A 459 -42.21 26.84 -24.51
CA THR A 459 -41.66 27.20 -25.83
C THR A 459 -41.10 25.98 -26.56
N LEU A 460 -40.52 25.02 -25.83
CA LEU A 460 -40.06 23.74 -26.40
C LEU A 460 -41.22 22.79 -26.74
N SER A 461 -42.36 22.89 -26.03
CA SER A 461 -43.55 22.08 -26.27
C SER A 461 -44.61 22.72 -27.19
N ALA A 462 -44.52 24.03 -27.48
CA ALA A 462 -45.59 24.80 -28.13
C ALA A 462 -45.78 24.56 -29.65
N ARG A 463 -44.86 23.85 -30.31
CA ARG A 463 -45.02 23.42 -31.70
C ARG A 463 -44.77 21.93 -31.78
N GLY A 464 -45.85 21.16 -31.99
CA GLY A 464 -45.80 19.70 -32.06
C GLY A 464 -44.77 19.16 -33.05
N ALA A 465 -44.28 17.95 -32.77
CA ALA A 465 -43.47 17.03 -33.60
C ALA A 465 -42.19 17.56 -34.28
N GLN A 466 -41.88 18.86 -34.26
CA GLN A 466 -40.68 19.42 -34.91
C GLN A 466 -39.52 19.62 -33.91
N PRO A 467 -38.27 19.41 -34.33
CA PRO A 467 -37.09 19.70 -33.51
C PRO A 467 -37.02 21.18 -33.09
N ALA A 468 -36.70 21.43 -31.82
CA ALA A 468 -36.52 22.78 -31.30
C ALA A 468 -35.12 23.32 -31.64
N SER A 469 -35.04 24.50 -32.25
CA SER A 469 -33.76 25.16 -32.55
C SER A 469 -33.28 25.96 -31.34
N LEU A 470 -32.13 25.61 -30.79
CA LEU A 470 -31.52 26.26 -29.63
C LEU A 470 -30.31 27.10 -30.07
N GLY A 471 -30.38 28.41 -29.89
CA GLY A 471 -29.21 29.27 -29.99
C GLY A 471 -28.42 29.22 -28.68
N ILE A 472 -27.23 28.64 -28.70
CA ILE A 472 -26.35 28.52 -27.54
C ILE A 472 -25.07 29.33 -27.69
N VAL A 473 -24.45 29.67 -26.57
CA VAL A 473 -23.08 30.19 -26.48
C VAL A 473 -22.21 29.16 -25.78
N ARG A 474 -21.13 28.73 -26.44
CA ARG A 474 -20.11 27.82 -25.90
C ARG A 474 -18.75 28.47 -26.05
N GLU A 475 -18.06 28.68 -24.94
CA GLU A 475 -16.71 29.30 -24.92
C GLU A 475 -16.66 30.64 -25.70
N GLY A 476 -17.75 31.43 -25.62
CA GLY A 476 -17.89 32.71 -26.33
C GLY A 476 -18.33 32.61 -27.81
N SER A 477 -18.39 31.42 -28.38
CA SER A 477 -18.86 31.17 -29.75
C SER A 477 -20.36 30.85 -29.79
N ARG A 478 -21.11 31.45 -30.72
CA ARG A 478 -22.54 31.18 -30.92
C ARG A 478 -22.74 29.97 -31.83
N LEU A 479 -23.54 29.02 -31.38
CA LEU A 479 -23.89 27.80 -32.12
C LEU A 479 -25.41 27.61 -32.12
N THR A 480 -25.93 26.92 -33.13
CA THR A 480 -27.33 26.53 -33.18
C THR A 480 -27.43 25.01 -33.11
N LEU A 481 -28.13 24.48 -32.12
CA LEU A 481 -28.35 23.04 -31.94
C LEU A 481 -29.82 22.69 -32.18
N SER A 482 -30.07 21.51 -32.74
CA SER A 482 -31.43 21.00 -32.99
C SER A 482 -31.79 19.97 -31.93
N LEU A 483 -32.64 20.35 -30.98
CA LEU A 483 -33.11 19.49 -29.90
C LEU A 483 -34.31 18.66 -30.40
N PRO A 484 -34.23 17.33 -30.45
CA PRO A 484 -35.35 16.49 -30.88
C PRO A 484 -36.56 16.63 -29.95
N HIS A 485 -37.76 16.48 -30.50
CA HIS A 485 -38.98 16.53 -29.71
C HIS A 485 -39.07 15.32 -28.78
N SER A 486 -39.49 15.57 -27.54
CA SER A 486 -39.92 14.53 -26.61
C SER A 486 -41.32 14.08 -27.03
N ALA A 487 -41.41 13.07 -27.90
CA ALA A 487 -42.68 12.35 -28.06
C ALA A 487 -42.97 11.69 -26.70
N GLY A 488 -44.11 12.06 -26.10
CA GLY A 488 -44.49 11.56 -24.78
C GLY A 488 -44.42 10.04 -24.72
N VAL A 489 -43.60 9.53 -23.82
CA VAL A 489 -43.82 8.20 -23.25
C VAL A 489 -45.02 8.38 -22.33
N GLU A 490 -46.20 7.95 -22.80
CA GLU A 490 -47.39 7.77 -21.96
C GLU A 490 -47.10 6.76 -20.82
N PRO A 491 -47.82 6.87 -19.69
CA PRO A 491 -47.41 6.38 -18.37
C PRO A 491 -47.25 4.86 -18.21
#